data_AF-A0A1Y0MH41-F1
#
_entry.id   AF-A0A1Y0MH41-F1
#
_cell.length_a   1.000
_cell.length_b   1.000
_cell.length_c   1.000
_cell.angle_alpha   90.00
_cell.angle_beta   90.00
_cell.angle_gamma   90.00
#
_symmetry.space_group_name_H-M   'P 1'
#
loop_
_entity.id
_entity.type
_entity.pdbx_description
1 polymer ?
#
loop_
_entity_poly.entity_id
_entity_poly.type
_entity_poly.pdbx_seq_one_letter_code
_entity_poly.pdbx_strand_id
1 'polypeptide(L)' 'MMKNLFFLFGFLLLLNLNSCARRVVVRQPTNVTVIKTLPRNYKIVRVNGKRYYTWNGRRYKKTRNGYVVVTL' A
#
# COMPACT_ATOMS: atom_id res chain seq x y z
N MET A 1 -54.06 -1.42 -17.39
CA MET A 1 -53.15 -0.35 -16.92
C MET A 1 -52.09 -0.83 -15.91
N MET A 2 -52.34 -1.86 -15.08
CA MET A 2 -51.34 -2.40 -14.13
C MET A 2 -50.21 -3.25 -14.74
N LYS A 3 -50.43 -3.91 -15.88
CA LYS A 3 -49.42 -4.74 -16.56
C LYS A 3 -48.17 -3.95 -16.97
N ASN A 4 -48.36 -2.74 -17.50
CA ASN A 4 -47.25 -1.86 -17.89
C ASN A 4 -46.41 -1.40 -16.68
N LEU A 5 -47.03 -1.31 -15.50
CA LEU A 5 -46.34 -0.95 -14.25
C LEU A 5 -45.35 -2.04 -13.82
N PHE A 6 -45.73 -3.32 -13.95
CA PHE A 6 -44.84 -4.44 -13.65
C PHE A 6 -43.65 -4.52 -14.60
N PHE A 7 -43.84 -4.23 -15.89
CA PHE A 7 -42.74 -4.17 -16.86
C PHE A 7 -41.77 -3.02 -16.57
N LEU A 8 -42.28 -1.84 -16.19
CA LEU A 8 -41.47 -0.70 -15.77
C LEU A 8 -40.65 -1.00 -14.52
N PHE A 9 -41.25 -1.66 -13.54
CA PHE A 9 -40.56 -2.03 -12.30
C PHE A 9 -39.47 -3.06 -12.54
N GLY A 10 -39.70 -4.03 -13.44
CA GLY A 10 -38.69 -5.01 -13.86
C GLY A 10 -37.50 -4.36 -14.59
N PHE A 11 -37.76 -3.38 -15.46
CA PHE A 11 -36.70 -2.65 -16.17
C PHE A 11 -35.83 -1.81 -15.23
N LEU A 12 -36.45 -1.14 -14.25
CA LEU A 12 -35.76 -0.37 -13.20
C LEU A 12 -34.87 -1.26 -12.31
N LEU A 13 -35.31 -2.48 -12.00
CA LEU A 13 -34.53 -3.45 -11.22
C LEU A 13 -33.28 -3.94 -11.96
N LEU A 14 -33.37 -4.15 -13.28
CA LEU A 14 -32.25 -4.61 -14.11
C LEU A 14 -31.15 -3.56 -14.29
N LEU A 15 -31.50 -2.27 -14.24
CA LEU A 15 -30.54 -1.16 -14.39
C LEU A 15 -29.61 -0.98 -13.18
N ASN A 16 -29.98 -1.49 -12.00
CA ASN A 16 -29.22 -1.29 -10.75
C ASN A 16 -28.08 -2.31 -10.52
N LEU A 17 -27.96 -3.35 -11.35
CA LEU A 17 -26.99 -4.45 -11.14
C LEU A 17 -25.60 -4.19 -11.72
N ASN A 18 -25.36 -3.09 -12.44
CA ASN A 18 -24.12 -2.87 -13.18
C ASN A 18 -23.02 -2.07 -12.45
N SER A 19 -23.20 -1.69 -11.18
CA SER A 19 -22.21 -0.88 -10.46
C SER A 19 -21.12 -1.72 -9.78
N CYS A 20 -20.31 -2.44 -10.56
CA CYS A 20 -19.14 -3.14 -10.05
C CYS A 20 -17.86 -2.31 -10.31
N ALA A 21 -17.75 -1.13 -9.70
CA ALA A 21 -16.58 -0.27 -9.82
C ALA A 21 -15.44 -0.81 -8.93
N ARG A 22 -14.40 -1.38 -9.54
CA ARG A 22 -13.22 -1.88 -8.81
C ARG A 22 -12.23 -0.74 -8.58
N ARG A 23 -12.04 -0.35 -7.31
CA ARG A 23 -11.02 0.65 -6.94
C ARG A 23 -9.62 0.12 -7.23
N VAL A 24 -8.89 0.80 -8.13
CA VAL A 24 -7.46 0.55 -8.37
C VAL A 24 -6.66 1.36 -7.37
N VAL A 25 -6.03 0.69 -6.41
CA VAL A 25 -5.09 1.33 -5.48
C VAL A 25 -3.72 1.36 -6.14
N VAL A 26 -3.35 2.50 -6.71
CA VAL A 26 -2.00 2.73 -7.24
C VAL A 26 -1.07 3.03 -6.06
N ARG A 27 -0.05 2.19 -5.84
CA ARG A 27 1.00 2.50 -4.86
C ARG A 27 1.89 3.60 -5.40
N GLN A 28 2.12 4.64 -4.60
CA GLN A 28 3.08 5.68 -4.94
C GLN A 28 4.49 5.08 -5.07
N PRO A 29 5.27 5.46 -6.10
CA PRO A 29 6.65 5.05 -6.22
C PRO A 29 7.45 5.68 -5.08
N THR A 30 7.86 4.85 -4.12
CA THR A 30 8.78 5.29 -3.09
C THR A 30 10.14 5.45 -3.74
N ASN A 31 10.65 6.68 -3.83
CA ASN A 31 12.04 6.91 -4.22
C ASN A 31 12.92 6.42 -3.07
N VAL A 32 13.38 5.18 -3.15
CA VAL A 32 14.15 4.56 -2.09
C VAL A 32 15.62 4.89 -2.31
N THR A 33 16.16 5.81 -1.53
CA THR A 33 17.60 6.06 -1.51
C THR A 33 18.31 4.82 -0.96
N VAL A 34 19.05 4.12 -1.82
CA VAL A 34 19.85 2.96 -1.42
C VAL A 34 21.22 3.44 -0.97
N ILE A 35 21.53 3.20 0.30
CA ILE A 35 22.84 3.49 0.88
C ILE A 35 23.67 2.21 0.85
N LYS A 36 24.87 2.26 0.26
CA LYS A 36 25.75 1.08 0.15
C LYS A 36 26.36 0.67 1.48
N THR A 37 26.81 1.63 2.28
CA THR A 37 27.52 1.40 3.54
C THR A 37 26.95 2.27 4.65
N LEU A 38 26.68 1.67 5.81
CA LEU A 38 26.30 2.45 7.00
C LEU A 38 27.55 3.00 7.69
N PRO A 39 27.47 4.23 8.25
CA PRO A 39 28.52 4.78 9.09
C PRO A 39 28.77 3.89 10.32
N ARG A 40 30.02 3.82 10.82
CA ARG A 40 30.44 2.87 11.87
C ARG A 40 29.62 2.97 13.18
N ASN A 41 29.05 4.13 13.50
CA ASN A 41 28.35 4.40 14.77
C ASN A 41 26.84 4.10 14.72
N TYR A 42 26.41 3.10 13.94
CA TYR A 42 25.00 2.71 13.92
C TYR A 42 24.64 1.87 15.16
N LYS A 43 23.37 1.93 15.57
CA LYS A 43 22.80 1.04 16.60
C LYS A 43 21.89 0.00 15.96
N ILE A 44 21.80 -1.20 16.51
CA ILE A 44 20.88 -2.25 16.02
C ILE A 44 19.67 -2.32 16.94
N VAL A 45 18.47 -2.20 16.37
CA VAL A 45 17.20 -2.27 17.10
C VAL A 45 16.32 -3.36 16.49
N ARG A 46 15.65 -4.14 17.34
CA ARG A 46 14.65 -5.13 16.90
C ARG A 46 13.24 -4.57 17.09
N VAL A 47 12.42 -4.62 16.04
CA VAL A 47 10.99 -4.27 16.09
C VAL A 47 10.23 -5.43 15.45
N ASN A 48 9.28 -6.02 16.17
CA ASN A 48 8.48 -7.17 15.71
C ASN A 48 9.35 -8.31 15.14
N GLY A 49 10.44 -8.64 15.84
CA GLY A 49 11.40 -9.67 15.43
C GLY A 49 12.34 -9.30 14.26
N LYS A 50 12.10 -8.17 13.58
CA LYS A 50 12.92 -7.71 12.46
C LYS A 50 14.04 -6.80 12.96
N ARG A 51 15.25 -6.98 12.40
CA ARG A 51 16.42 -6.15 12.70
C ARG A 51 16.40 -4.88 11.84
N TYR A 52 16.56 -3.75 12.50
CA TYR A 52 16.73 -2.43 11.91
C TYR A 52 18.03 -1.82 12.41
N TYR A 53 18.67 -1.03 11.56
CA TYR A 53 19.89 -0.30 11.88
C TYR A 53 19.52 1.16 12.02
N THR A 54 19.89 1.82 13.11
CA THR A 54 19.50 3.21 13.38
C THR A 54 20.73 4.08 13.42
N TRP A 55 20.71 5.16 12.64
CA TRP A 55 21.79 6.13 12.57
C TRP A 55 21.22 7.53 12.32
N ASN A 56 21.72 8.53 13.05
CA ASN A 56 21.27 9.92 12.96
C ASN A 56 19.73 10.11 13.01
N GLY A 57 19.05 9.39 13.91
CA GLY A 57 17.60 9.41 14.05
C GLY A 57 16.81 8.66 12.95
N ARG A 58 17.45 8.23 11.87
CA ARG A 58 16.81 7.45 10.79
C ARG A 58 16.98 5.95 11.02
N ARG A 59 16.00 5.17 10.55
CA ARG A 59 16.04 3.70 10.58
C ARG A 59 16.29 3.16 9.19
N TYR A 60 17.11 2.12 9.13
CA TYR A 60 17.59 1.49 7.92
C TYR A 60 17.29 0.00 7.95
N LYS A 61 16.84 -0.54 6.83
CA LYS A 61 16.63 -1.97 6.62
C LYS A 61 17.64 -2.47 5.59
N LYS A 62 18.31 -3.59 5.91
CA LYS A 62 19.23 -4.24 4.98
C LYS A 62 18.46 -4.91 3.83
N THR A 63 18.96 -4.75 2.61
CA THR A 63 18.47 -5.37 1.37
C THR A 63 19.64 -6.03 0.63
N ARG A 64 19.36 -6.67 -0.52
CA ARG A 64 20.40 -7.30 -1.36
C ARG A 64 21.45 -6.28 -1.85
N ASN A 65 21.02 -5.04 -2.14
CA ASN A 65 21.85 -4.03 -2.79
C ASN A 65 22.39 -2.96 -1.82
N GLY A 66 22.09 -3.06 -0.53
CA GLY A 66 22.52 -2.09 0.48
C GLY A 66 21.50 -1.92 1.59
N TYR A 67 21.22 -0.67 1.94
CA TYR A 67 20.32 -0.30 3.02
C TYR A 67 19.30 0.74 2.55
N VAL A 68 18.06 0.57 2.98
CA VAL A 68 16.95 1.45 2.63
C VAL A 68 16.43 2.15 3.88
N VAL A 69 16.16 3.46 3.77
CA VAL A 69 15.52 4.21 4.85
C VAL A 69 14.07 3.76 4.97
N VAL A 70 13.64 3.51 6.21
CA VAL A 70 12.27 3.10 6.52
C VAL A 70 11.72 3.97 7.63
N THR A 71 10.54 4.53 7.38
CA THR A 71 9.66 5.08 8.40
C THR A 71 8.81 3.93 8.91
N LEU A 72 8.86 3.65 10.22
CA LEU A 72 7.98 2.68 10.88
C LEU A 72 6.71 3.38 11.33
#